data_AF-A0A0J6C4W7-F1
#
_entry.id   AF-A0A0J6C4W7-F1
#
_cell.length_a   1.000
_cell.length_b   1.000
_cell.length_c   1.000
_cell.angle_alpha   90.00
_cell.angle_beta   90.00
_cell.angle_gamma   90.00
#
_symmetry.space_group_name_H-M   'P 1'
#
loop_
_entity.id
_entity.type
_entity.pdbx_description
1 polymer ?
#
loop_
_entity_poly.entity_id
_entity_poly.type
_entity_poly.pdbx_seq_one_letter_code
_entity_poly.pdbx_strand_id
1 'polypeptide(L)'
;MKILTTTLFVCAALGAGAAAQAADAHYERDRSGDWKVYYTPPPAKSAQQVQDELQAAKANGQYGFGEEDYPPPILANPTASRQQVVDDMDRARHMGMMGSDQEDYPPAGE
;
A
#
# COMPACT_ATOMS: atom_id res chain seq x y z
N MET A 1 19.56 -50.91 -33.45
CA MET A 1 19.72 -49.93 -32.36
C MET A 1 19.10 -48.60 -32.78
N LYS A 2 17.84 -48.37 -32.44
CA LYS A 2 17.10 -47.11 -32.70
C LYS A 2 16.17 -46.88 -31.52
N ILE A 3 16.68 -46.20 -30.50
CA ILE A 3 15.87 -45.77 -29.34
C ILE A 3 16.27 -44.34 -29.00
N LEU A 4 16.01 -43.40 -29.92
CA LEU A 4 16.32 -41.97 -29.71
C LEU A 4 15.28 -41.10 -30.40
N THR A 5 13.97 -41.25 -30.12
CA THR A 5 12.98 -40.28 -30.66
C THR A 5 11.63 -40.25 -29.94
N THR A 6 11.57 -40.26 -28.60
CA THR A 6 10.23 -40.18 -27.95
C THR A 6 10.26 -39.45 -26.61
N THR A 7 10.66 -38.18 -26.61
CA THR A 7 10.36 -37.28 -25.47
C THR A 7 10.32 -35.83 -25.95
N LEU A 8 9.35 -35.49 -26.79
CA LEU A 8 9.15 -34.09 -27.19
C LEU A 8 7.68 -33.86 -27.53
N PHE A 9 6.74 -34.01 -26.58
CA PHE A 9 5.38 -33.50 -26.78
C PHE A 9 4.51 -33.51 -25.49
N VAL A 10 4.91 -32.80 -24.42
CA VAL A 10 3.97 -32.45 -23.34
C VAL A 10 4.35 -31.09 -22.72
N CYS A 11 4.08 -29.99 -23.43
CA CYS A 11 4.03 -28.64 -22.85
C CYS A 11 2.81 -27.86 -23.39
N ALA A 12 1.70 -28.54 -23.65
CA ALA A 12 0.46 -27.91 -24.09
C ALA A 12 -0.67 -28.24 -23.12
N ALA A 13 -0.76 -27.49 -22.01
CA ALA A 13 -2.01 -27.23 -21.28
C ALA A 13 -1.71 -26.50 -19.95
N LEU A 14 -1.50 -25.19 -20.01
CA LEU A 14 -1.94 -24.29 -18.94
C LEU A 14 -2.04 -22.87 -19.51
N GLY A 15 -3.19 -22.56 -20.08
CA GLY A 15 -3.46 -21.29 -20.75
C GLY A 15 -4.94 -20.96 -20.73
N ALA A 16 -5.53 -20.92 -19.55
CA ALA A 16 -6.85 -20.34 -19.32
C ALA A 16 -6.67 -19.15 -18.37
N GLY A 17 -6.67 -17.95 -18.93
CA GLY A 17 -6.57 -16.70 -18.18
C GLY A 17 -5.70 -15.67 -18.89
N ALA A 18 -6.35 -14.70 -19.53
CA ALA A 18 -5.77 -13.52 -20.17
C ALA A 18 -4.83 -13.79 -21.38
N ALA A 19 -5.37 -13.61 -22.58
CA ALA A 19 -4.57 -13.27 -23.75
C ALA A 19 -3.96 -11.87 -23.54
N ALA A 20 -2.89 -11.78 -22.75
CA ALA A 20 -2.01 -10.62 -22.75
C ALA A 20 -1.30 -10.61 -24.10
N GLN A 21 -1.81 -9.82 -25.04
CA GLN A 21 -1.06 -9.47 -26.24
C GLN A 21 0.18 -8.72 -25.78
N ALA A 22 1.36 -9.33 -25.98
CA ALA A 22 2.63 -8.66 -25.75
C ALA A 22 2.64 -7.39 -26.61
N ALA A 23 2.70 -6.23 -25.98
CA ALA A 23 2.75 -4.96 -26.70
C ALA A 23 4.05 -4.93 -27.50
N ASP A 24 3.94 -4.91 -28.83
CA ASP A 24 5.09 -4.79 -29.72
C ASP A 24 5.74 -3.41 -29.48
N ALA A 25 6.99 -3.43 -29.02
CA ALA A 25 7.77 -2.23 -28.75
C ALA A 25 8.55 -1.86 -30.01
N HIS A 26 8.21 -0.72 -30.62
CA HIS A 26 8.90 -0.24 -31.80
C HIS A 26 10.10 0.62 -31.40
N TYR A 27 11.29 0.20 -31.83
CA TYR A 27 12.54 0.92 -31.59
C TYR A 27 12.94 1.71 -32.83
N GLU A 28 13.16 3.01 -32.67
CA GLU A 28 13.73 3.84 -33.72
C GLU A 28 14.93 4.60 -33.17
N ARG A 29 15.96 4.73 -34.01
CA ARG A 29 17.08 5.63 -33.74
C ARG A 29 16.86 6.89 -34.56
N ASP A 30 16.85 8.04 -33.90
CA ASP A 30 16.72 9.31 -34.61
C ASP A 30 18.01 9.70 -35.35
N ARG A 31 17.97 10.77 -36.15
CA ARG A 31 19.14 11.27 -36.88
C ARG A 31 20.26 11.76 -35.94
N SER A 32 19.94 12.06 -34.68
CA SER A 32 20.87 12.49 -33.63
C SER A 32 21.52 11.30 -32.90
N GLY A 33 21.03 10.08 -33.14
CA GLY A 33 21.50 8.85 -32.51
C GLY A 33 20.74 8.45 -31.25
N ASP A 34 19.73 9.21 -30.82
CA ASP A 34 18.90 8.93 -29.63
C ASP A 34 17.94 7.77 -29.90
N TRP A 35 17.76 6.92 -28.89
CA TRP A 35 16.87 5.76 -28.97
C TRP A 35 15.48 6.14 -28.49
N LYS A 36 14.48 5.98 -29.35
CA LYS A 36 13.07 6.15 -28.99
C LYS A 36 12.36 4.82 -29.03
N VAL A 37 11.58 4.57 -27.98
CA VAL A 37 10.73 3.39 -27.84
C VAL A 37 9.29 3.84 -27.90
N TYR A 38 8.56 3.34 -28.89
CA TYR A 38 7.13 3.56 -29.03
C TYR A 38 6.41 2.28 -28.65
N TYR A 39 5.45 2.40 -27.74
CA TYR A 39 4.59 1.30 -27.35
C TYR A 39 3.24 1.51 -28.02
N THR A 40 2.76 0.47 -28.71
CA THR A 40 1.35 0.44 -29.10
C THR A 40 0.53 0.11 -27.86
N PRO A 41 -0.30 1.03 -27.34
CA PRO A 41 -1.14 0.72 -26.19
C PRO A 41 -2.17 -0.34 -26.60
N PRO A 42 -2.54 -1.26 -25.69
CA PRO A 42 -3.65 -2.16 -25.94
C PRO A 42 -4.94 -1.37 -26.17
N PRO A 43 -5.93 -1.95 -26.89
CA PRO A 43 -7.22 -1.31 -27.07
C PRO A 43 -7.85 -1.00 -25.71
N ALA A 44 -8.44 0.20 -25.60
CA ALA A 44 -9.11 0.63 -24.37
C ALA A 44 -10.30 -0.31 -24.07
N LYS A 45 -10.43 -0.70 -22.80
CA LYS A 45 -11.58 -1.50 -22.34
C LYS A 45 -12.82 -0.63 -22.25
N SER A 46 -13.96 -1.18 -22.64
CA SER A 46 -15.26 -0.55 -22.40
C SER A 46 -15.61 -0.60 -20.91
N ALA A 47 -16.49 0.31 -20.47
CA ALA A 47 -16.96 0.32 -19.08
C ALA A 47 -17.62 -1.02 -18.68
N GLN A 48 -18.36 -1.65 -19.61
CA GLN A 48 -18.98 -2.95 -19.37
C GLN A 48 -17.94 -4.04 -19.13
N GLN A 49 -16.90 -4.12 -19.97
CA GLN A 49 -15.82 -5.10 -19.80
C GLN A 49 -15.11 -4.95 -18.45
N VAL A 50 -14.86 -3.70 -18.03
CA VAL A 50 -14.26 -3.43 -16.71
C VAL A 50 -15.17 -3.93 -15.58
N GLN A 51 -16.50 -3.72 -15.69
CA GLN A 51 -17.44 -4.20 -14.68
C GLN A 51 -17.50 -5.73 -14.62
N ASP A 52 -17.51 -6.40 -15.77
CA ASP A 52 -17.54 -7.86 -15.83
C ASP A 52 -16.27 -8.48 -15.22
N GLU A 53 -15.10 -7.90 -15.53
CA GLU A 53 -13.82 -8.32 -14.94
C GLU A 53 -13.78 -8.12 -13.43
N LEU A 54 -14.29 -6.98 -12.94
CA LEU A 54 -14.40 -6.71 -11.50
C LEU A 54 -15.33 -7.72 -10.82
N GLN A 55 -16.51 -8.01 -11.39
CA GLN A 55 -17.41 -9.03 -10.83
C GLN A 55 -16.76 -10.41 -10.79
N ALA A 56 -16.07 -10.80 -11.86
CA ALA A 56 -15.34 -12.07 -11.92
C ALA A 56 -14.21 -12.13 -10.89
N ALA A 57 -13.43 -11.06 -10.74
CA ALA A 57 -12.33 -11.02 -9.78
C ALA A 57 -12.84 -11.01 -8.33
N LYS A 58 -14.01 -10.41 -8.06
CA LYS A 58 -14.72 -10.51 -6.77
C LYS A 58 -15.19 -11.94 -6.50
N ALA A 59 -15.80 -12.60 -7.48
CA ALA A 59 -16.28 -13.98 -7.36
C ALA A 59 -15.13 -14.99 -7.13
N ASN A 60 -13.96 -14.73 -7.74
CA ASN A 60 -12.75 -15.53 -7.57
C ASN A 60 -11.94 -15.17 -6.32
N GLY A 61 -12.38 -14.20 -5.51
CA GLY A 61 -11.65 -13.76 -4.31
C GLY A 61 -10.29 -13.12 -4.61
N GLN A 62 -10.07 -12.60 -5.82
CA GLN A 62 -8.80 -11.96 -6.21
C GLN A 62 -8.63 -10.56 -5.59
N TYR A 63 -9.73 -9.93 -5.16
CA TYR A 63 -9.71 -8.69 -4.37
C TYR A 63 -10.96 -8.60 -3.49
N GLY A 64 -10.81 -8.04 -2.28
CA GLY A 64 -11.87 -7.83 -1.30
C GLY A 64 -12.04 -6.34 -0.97
N PHE A 65 -13.22 -5.97 -0.48
CA PHE A 65 -13.47 -4.63 0.07
C PHE A 65 -13.58 -4.75 1.60
N GLY A 66 -12.81 -3.95 2.34
CA GLY A 66 -13.03 -3.73 3.77
C GLY A 66 -12.42 -4.74 4.74
N GLU A 67 -11.33 -5.43 4.40
CA GLU A 67 -10.55 -6.20 5.40
C GLU A 67 -9.58 -5.35 6.22
N GLU A 68 -9.40 -4.08 5.86
CA GLU A 68 -8.65 -3.13 6.68
C GLU A 68 -9.64 -2.25 7.43
N ASP A 69 -9.77 -2.48 8.74
CA ASP A 69 -10.34 -1.53 9.71
C ASP A 69 -9.55 -0.21 9.62
N TYR A 70 -9.92 0.66 8.67
CA TYR A 70 -9.29 1.95 8.46
C TYR A 70 -10.28 3.10 8.64
N PRO A 71 -9.97 4.08 9.51
CA PRO A 71 -8.77 4.17 10.35
C PRO A 71 -8.78 3.12 11.48
N PRO A 72 -7.60 2.67 11.96
CA PRO A 72 -7.54 1.72 13.06
C PRO A 72 -8.27 2.28 14.29
N PRO A 73 -8.95 1.44 15.09
CA PRO A 73 -9.54 1.89 16.34
C PRO A 73 -8.43 2.47 17.22
N ILE A 74 -8.48 3.79 17.44
CA ILE A 74 -7.64 4.48 18.40
C ILE A 74 -7.99 3.94 19.78
N LEU A 75 -7.13 3.08 20.32
CA LEU A 75 -7.17 2.69 21.72
C LEU A 75 -6.99 3.96 22.54
N ALA A 76 -8.07 4.46 23.12
CA ALA A 76 -8.02 5.59 24.04
C ALA A 76 -7.24 5.15 25.28
N ASN A 77 -5.92 5.38 25.27
CA ASN A 77 -5.11 5.24 26.46
C ASN A 77 -5.60 6.30 27.47
N PRO A 78 -5.87 5.93 28.74
CA PRO A 78 -6.22 6.92 29.75
C PRO A 78 -5.04 7.90 29.88
N THR A 79 -5.27 9.15 29.50
CA THR A 79 -4.33 10.24 29.76
C THR A 79 -4.51 10.70 31.21
N ALA A 80 -3.42 11.15 31.83
CA ALA A 80 -3.49 11.72 33.16
C ALA A 80 -4.44 12.93 33.16
N SER A 81 -5.35 12.98 34.13
CA SER A 81 -6.17 14.15 34.35
C SER A 81 -5.31 15.33 34.79
N ARG A 82 -5.77 16.56 34.53
CA ARG A 82 -5.10 17.78 34.98
C ARG A 82 -4.79 17.74 36.48
N GLN A 83 -5.71 17.21 37.29
CA GLN A 83 -5.51 17.09 38.74
C GLN A 83 -4.35 16.16 39.08
N GLN A 84 -4.27 14.99 38.45
CA GLN A 84 -3.16 14.06 38.67
C GLN A 84 -1.81 14.66 38.30
N VAL A 85 -1.74 15.44 37.21
CA VAL A 85 -0.51 16.12 36.81
C VAL A 85 -0.08 17.16 37.85
N VAL A 86 -1.03 17.88 38.46
CA VAL A 86 -0.74 18.85 39.54
C VAL A 86 -0.23 18.12 40.79
N ASP A 87 -0.89 17.03 41.20
CA ASP A 87 -0.50 16.26 42.38
C ASP A 87 0.91 15.65 42.22
N ASP A 88 1.24 15.14 41.03
CA ASP A 88 2.55 14.58 40.71
C ASP A 88 3.65 15.65 40.70
N MET A 89 3.33 16.84 40.18
CA MET A 89 4.24 17.98 40.18
C MET A 89 4.53 18.45 41.62
N ASP A 90 3.51 18.57 42.48
CA ASP A 90 3.70 18.95 43.87
C ASP A 90 4.52 17.93 44.63
N ARG A 91 4.28 16.63 44.41
CA ARG A 91 5.11 15.56 44.97
C ARG A 91 6.56 15.69 44.52
N ALA A 92 6.82 15.95 43.24
CA ALA A 92 8.17 16.13 42.70
C ALA A 92 8.88 17.35 43.28
N ARG A 93 8.15 18.45 43.52
CA ARG A 93 8.66 19.64 44.24
C ARG A 93 9.08 19.29 45.67
N HIS A 94 8.26 18.54 46.40
CA HIS A 94 8.58 18.12 47.77
C HIS A 94 9.81 17.18 47.83
N MET A 95 10.01 16.36 46.79
CA MET A 95 11.18 15.48 46.67
C MET A 95 12.43 16.19 46.13
N GLY A 96 12.37 17.48 45.82
CA GLY A 96 13.49 18.23 45.23
C GLY A 96 13.87 17.76 43.83
N MET A 97 12.96 17.10 43.10
CA MET A 97 13.20 16.58 41.74
C MET A 97 12.87 17.59 40.63
N MET A 98 12.42 18.80 41.00
CA MET A 98 12.07 19.88 40.07
C MET A 98 13.15 20.97 40.11
N GLY A 99 13.53 21.50 38.95
CA GLY A 99 14.44 22.65 38.86
C GLY A 99 13.82 23.89 39.47
N SER A 100 14.56 24.59 40.32
CA SER A 100 14.14 25.79 41.07
C SER A 100 13.80 27.02 40.23
N ASP A 101 14.03 26.94 38.92
CA ASP A 101 14.09 28.11 38.03
C ASP A 101 12.79 28.27 37.22
N GLN A 102 11.73 27.56 37.62
CA GLN A 102 10.43 27.57 36.96
C GLN A 102 9.53 28.58 37.65
N GLU A 103 9.41 29.77 37.08
CA GLU A 103 8.35 30.71 37.43
C GLU A 103 6.99 30.02 37.27
N ASP A 104 6.12 30.10 38.29
CA ASP A 104 4.78 29.51 38.26
C ASP A 104 4.00 30.09 37.07
N TYR A 105 3.67 29.24 36.08
CA TYR A 105 2.86 29.63 34.92
C TYR A 105 1.55 28.85 34.86
N PRO A 106 0.40 29.52 34.68
CA PRO A 106 0.24 30.98 34.55
C PRO A 106 0.36 31.69 35.91
N PRO A 107 0.81 32.95 35.94
CA PRO A 107 0.75 33.75 37.17
C PRO A 107 -0.69 33.74 37.71
N ALA A 108 -0.85 33.62 39.03
CA ALA A 108 -2.14 33.80 39.67
C ALA A 108 -2.65 35.19 39.27
N GLY A 109 -3.73 35.21 38.47
CA GLY A 109 -4.24 36.44 37.88
C GLY A 109 -4.48 37.51 38.94
N GLU A 110 -3.94 38.69 38.68
CA GLU A 110 -4.41 39.95 39.24
C GLU A 110 -5.75 40.37 38.60
#